data_AF-A0A2S7UUR2-F1
#
_entry.id   AF-A0A2S7UUR2-F1
#
_cell.length_a   1.000
_cell.length_b   1.000
_cell.length_c   1.000
_cell.angle_alpha   90.00
_cell.angle_beta   90.00
_cell.angle_gamma   90.00
#
_symmetry.space_group_name_H-M   'P 1'
#
loop_
_entity.id
_entity.type
_entity.pdbx_description
1 polymer ?
#
loop_
_entity_poly.entity_id
_entity_poly.type
_entity_poly.pdbx_seq_one_letter_code
_entity_poly.pdbx_strand_id
1 'polypeptide(L)'
;MNLAQTLSPDKQAKLVYMDSSLNDRITIYKNENYTWLLVRDVIQSAIENQRPYRPILPHCFVMLLPMLHHKTPNSILELGGGGLAIQRYLSYAYPSIKVTSIEGSQKIIDVVDEYFPAIDQPSVIKQDAFSFIDTAHQNQTHYDWIISDLFQGDESPILIKNQRLFKQLYDLINPNGWLIINCLIDNDEEVMLLGDYLKQAFNYKHYIFAVPNMQNHILMVNKIEDFSFPEDIELWNKAK
;
A
#
# COMPACT_ATOMS: atom_id res chain seq x y z
N MET A 1 -5.21 -5.61 22.58
CA MET A 1 -5.73 -6.67 21.70
C MET A 1 -5.35 -6.24 20.30
N ASN A 2 -4.39 -6.91 19.67
CA ASN A 2 -3.78 -6.41 18.43
C ASN A 2 -4.83 -6.47 17.31
N LEU A 3 -5.34 -5.30 16.91
CA LEU A 3 -6.38 -5.12 15.89
C LEU A 3 -5.80 -5.15 14.47
N ALA A 4 -4.50 -5.40 14.35
CA ALA A 4 -3.80 -5.52 13.09
C ALA A 4 -4.28 -6.79 12.37
N GLN A 5 -5.25 -6.60 11.47
CA GLN A 5 -5.64 -7.53 10.41
C GLN A 5 -6.40 -8.79 10.85
N THR A 6 -7.53 -8.64 11.53
CA THR A 6 -8.53 -9.74 11.62
C THR A 6 -9.42 -9.78 10.38
N LEU A 7 -8.80 -9.99 9.22
CA LEU A 7 -9.40 -10.91 8.25
C LEU A 7 -8.75 -12.25 8.59
N SER A 8 -9.52 -13.24 9.01
CA SER A 8 -8.98 -14.61 9.03
C SER A 8 -9.11 -15.15 7.62
N PRO A 9 -8.20 -16.05 7.16
CA PRO A 9 -8.51 -16.85 6.00
C PRO A 9 -9.89 -17.50 6.21
N ASP A 10 -10.68 -17.59 5.14
CA ASP A 10 -11.99 -18.23 5.21
C ASP A 10 -11.87 -19.62 5.86
N LYS A 11 -12.91 -20.07 6.59
CA LYS A 11 -12.95 -21.40 7.22
C LYS A 11 -12.71 -22.54 6.23
N GLN A 12 -12.97 -22.31 4.94
CA GLN A 12 -12.72 -23.29 3.88
C GLN A 12 -11.29 -23.22 3.30
N ALA A 13 -10.47 -22.26 3.73
CA ALA A 13 -9.11 -22.10 3.23
C ALA A 13 -8.19 -23.21 3.75
N LYS A 14 -7.39 -23.75 2.83
CA LYS A 14 -6.37 -24.76 3.10
C LYS A 14 -5.01 -24.10 3.15
N LEU A 15 -4.21 -24.51 4.13
CA LEU A 15 -2.79 -24.20 4.18
C LEU A 15 -2.08 -24.92 3.02
N VAL A 16 -1.52 -24.17 2.07
CA VAL A 16 -0.83 -24.73 0.89
C VAL A 16 0.68 -24.54 0.93
N TYR A 17 1.17 -23.58 1.73
CA TYR A 17 2.59 -23.36 1.98
C TYR A 17 2.79 -22.83 3.39
N MET A 18 3.81 -23.33 4.08
CA MET A 18 4.28 -22.79 5.35
C MET A 18 5.79 -22.88 5.39
N ASP A 19 6.43 -21.76 5.67
CA ASP A 19 7.85 -21.74 5.98
C ASP A 19 8.13 -22.23 7.41
N SER A 20 9.27 -22.88 7.61
CA SER A 20 9.71 -23.40 8.91
C SER A 20 10.44 -22.37 9.79
N SER A 21 10.67 -21.14 9.32
CA SER A 21 11.34 -20.12 10.13
C SER A 21 10.40 -19.58 11.24
N LEU A 22 10.95 -19.41 12.45
CA LEU A 22 10.18 -18.95 13.61
C LEU A 22 9.94 -17.44 13.61
N ASN A 23 10.89 -16.65 13.07
CA ASN A 23 10.84 -15.19 13.17
C ASN A 23 10.15 -14.51 11.98
N ASP A 24 10.15 -15.12 10.78
CA ASP A 24 9.55 -14.56 9.57
C ASP A 24 8.68 -15.63 8.87
N ARG A 25 7.84 -16.30 9.65
CA ARG A 25 6.98 -17.37 9.14
C ARG A 25 6.07 -16.82 8.03
N ILE A 26 6.30 -17.30 6.82
CA ILE A 26 5.45 -17.05 5.65
C ILE A 26 4.46 -18.20 5.52
N THR A 27 3.19 -17.87 5.35
CA THR A 27 2.12 -18.85 5.22
C THR A 27 1.20 -18.46 4.06
N ILE A 28 0.84 -19.44 3.23
CA ILE A 28 -0.14 -19.25 2.16
C ILE A 28 -1.37 -20.10 2.43
N TYR A 29 -2.52 -19.43 2.48
CA TYR A 29 -3.81 -20.08 2.49
C TYR A 29 -4.51 -19.90 1.14
N LYS A 30 -5.27 -20.90 0.72
CA LYS A 30 -6.09 -20.84 -0.49
C LYS A 30 -7.44 -21.53 -0.30
N ASN A 31 -8.47 -20.97 -0.91
CA ASN A 31 -9.70 -21.71 -1.24
C ASN A 31 -9.99 -21.55 -2.74
N GLU A 32 -11.20 -21.91 -3.18
CA GLU A 32 -11.59 -21.76 -4.59
C GLU A 32 -11.56 -20.30 -5.05
N ASN A 33 -11.92 -19.36 -4.17
CA ASN A 33 -12.16 -17.96 -4.53
C ASN A 33 -10.99 -17.02 -4.23
N TYR A 34 -10.14 -17.34 -3.26
CA TYR A 34 -9.15 -16.41 -2.74
C TYR A 34 -7.81 -17.09 -2.40
N THR A 35 -6.76 -16.27 -2.43
CA THR A 35 -5.41 -16.60 -1.95
C THR A 35 -5.00 -15.55 -0.92
N TRP A 36 -4.43 -15.99 0.21
CA TRP A 36 -3.94 -15.14 1.29
C TRP A 36 -2.47 -15.39 1.54
N LEU A 37 -1.70 -14.32 1.72
CA LEU A 37 -0.34 -14.29 2.23
C LEU A 37 -0.35 -13.78 3.66
N LEU A 38 0.21 -14.57 4.57
CA LEU A 38 0.45 -14.18 5.95
C LEU A 38 1.94 -14.17 6.23
N VAL A 39 2.37 -13.16 6.98
CA VAL A 39 3.72 -13.07 7.55
C VAL A 39 3.56 -12.90 9.05
N ARG A 40 4.18 -13.77 9.85
CA ARG A 40 4.02 -13.79 11.32
C ARG A 40 2.53 -13.85 11.75
N ASP A 41 1.74 -14.65 11.02
CA ASP A 41 0.28 -14.83 11.22
C ASP A 41 -0.60 -13.60 10.96
N VAL A 42 -0.01 -12.54 10.38
CA VAL A 42 -0.67 -11.27 10.07
C VAL A 42 -0.90 -11.24 8.55
N ILE A 43 -2.14 -11.05 8.09
CA ILE A 43 -2.51 -11.04 6.66
C ILE A 43 -1.92 -9.84 5.92
N GLN A 44 -0.77 -10.05 5.30
CA GLN A 44 -0.11 -9.04 4.49
C GLN A 44 -0.81 -8.80 3.15
N SER A 45 -1.39 -9.84 2.55
CA SER A 45 -2.04 -9.70 1.25
C SER A 45 -3.14 -10.72 1.06
N ALA A 46 -4.20 -10.34 0.34
CA ALA A 46 -5.27 -11.24 -0.03
C ALA A 46 -5.95 -10.76 -1.33
N ILE A 47 -6.22 -11.69 -2.23
CA ILE A 47 -6.81 -11.41 -3.55
C ILE A 47 -7.85 -12.45 -3.96
N GLU A 48 -8.72 -12.05 -4.90
CA GLU A 48 -9.51 -12.98 -5.71
C GLU A 48 -8.61 -13.86 -6.60
N ASN A 49 -8.93 -15.14 -6.72
CA ASN A 49 -8.24 -16.09 -7.60
C ASN A 49 -8.65 -15.93 -9.08
N GLN A 50 -9.78 -15.28 -9.32
CA GLN A 50 -10.29 -15.00 -10.66
C GLN A 50 -9.95 -13.58 -11.08
N ARG A 51 -9.77 -13.39 -12.39
CA ARG A 51 -9.56 -12.07 -12.99
C ARG A 51 -10.74 -11.15 -12.64
N PRO A 52 -10.49 -9.89 -12.27
CA PRO A 52 -9.23 -9.17 -12.41
C PRO A 52 -8.28 -9.30 -11.20
N TYR A 53 -8.41 -10.32 -10.35
CA TYR A 53 -7.57 -10.52 -9.15
C TYR A 53 -7.69 -9.38 -8.13
N ARG A 54 -8.93 -8.95 -7.83
CA ARG A 54 -9.15 -7.81 -6.95
C ARG A 54 -8.49 -8.04 -5.57
N PRO A 55 -7.80 -7.05 -5.01
CA PRO A 55 -7.42 -7.09 -3.60
C PRO A 55 -8.68 -7.17 -2.76
N ILE A 56 -8.67 -7.94 -1.68
CA ILE A 56 -9.83 -8.05 -0.77
C ILE A 56 -9.57 -7.37 0.58
N LEU A 57 -8.36 -6.85 0.79
CA LEU A 57 -8.05 -6.05 1.98
C LEU A 57 -8.61 -4.63 1.80
N PRO A 58 -9.46 -4.13 2.74
CA PRO A 58 -10.14 -2.84 2.60
C PRO A 58 -9.21 -1.64 2.34
N HIS A 59 -8.03 -1.63 2.95
CA HIS A 59 -7.07 -0.54 2.79
C HIS A 59 -6.59 -0.38 1.34
N CYS A 60 -6.50 -1.46 0.56
CA CYS A 60 -6.15 -1.39 -0.87
C CYS A 60 -7.17 -0.57 -1.67
N PHE A 61 -8.47 -0.70 -1.37
CA PHE A 61 -9.51 0.10 -2.04
C PHE A 61 -9.42 1.56 -1.66
N VAL A 62 -9.15 1.86 -0.39
CA VAL A 62 -8.96 3.24 0.06
C VAL A 62 -7.75 3.86 -0.64
N MET A 63 -6.62 3.14 -0.75
CA MET A 63 -5.45 3.61 -1.50
C MET A 63 -5.73 3.91 -2.98
N LEU A 64 -6.74 3.28 -3.58
CA LEU A 64 -7.13 3.49 -4.98
C LEU A 64 -8.22 4.57 -5.18
N LEU A 65 -8.68 5.27 -4.12
CA LEU A 65 -9.69 6.34 -4.24
C LEU A 65 -9.33 7.44 -5.27
N PRO A 66 -8.07 7.93 -5.38
CA PRO A 66 -7.72 8.89 -6.42
C PRO A 66 -8.00 8.38 -7.84
N MET A 67 -8.03 7.06 -8.07
CA MET A 67 -8.29 6.48 -9.39
C MET A 67 -9.75 6.64 -9.77
N LEU A 68 -10.63 6.54 -8.78
CA LEU A 68 -12.08 6.62 -8.93
C LEU A 68 -12.56 8.07 -9.08
N HIS A 69 -11.87 9.03 -8.46
CA HIS A 69 -12.36 10.41 -8.33
C HIS A 69 -11.48 11.47 -8.98
N HIS A 70 -10.30 11.14 -9.49
CA HIS A 70 -9.41 12.10 -10.13
C HIS A 70 -8.97 11.63 -11.52
N LYS A 71 -7.99 10.72 -11.59
CA LYS A 71 -7.46 10.23 -12.87
C LYS A 71 -6.75 8.89 -12.71
N THR A 72 -6.65 8.16 -13.81
CA THR A 72 -5.78 6.99 -13.94
C THR A 72 -4.32 7.44 -14.13
N PRO A 73 -3.35 6.94 -13.33
CA PRO A 73 -1.93 7.25 -13.51
C PRO A 73 -1.31 6.47 -14.68
N ASN A 74 -0.21 6.96 -15.25
CA ASN A 74 0.58 6.18 -16.22
C ASN A 74 1.64 5.32 -15.52
N SER A 75 2.18 5.79 -14.40
CA SER A 75 3.22 5.09 -13.63
C SER A 75 2.93 5.08 -12.13
N ILE A 76 3.13 3.92 -11.51
CA ILE A 76 2.99 3.71 -10.06
C ILE A 76 4.28 3.07 -9.54
N LEU A 77 4.86 3.65 -8.51
CA LEU A 77 5.85 2.99 -7.66
C LEU A 77 5.12 2.43 -6.43
N GLU A 78 5.15 1.12 -6.23
CA GLU A 78 4.63 0.45 -5.05
C GLU A 78 5.81 0.05 -4.14
N LEU A 79 5.86 0.58 -2.93
CA LEU A 79 6.88 0.27 -1.93
C LEU A 79 6.27 -0.70 -0.91
N GLY A 80 6.73 -1.95 -0.88
CA GLY A 80 6.14 -2.99 -0.04
C GLY A 80 4.96 -3.67 -0.72
N GLY A 81 5.21 -4.36 -1.83
CA GLY A 81 4.13 -5.00 -2.61
C GLY A 81 3.58 -6.28 -1.99
N GLY A 82 4.32 -6.96 -1.10
CA GLY A 82 3.88 -8.20 -0.45
C GLY A 82 3.41 -9.24 -1.47
N GLY A 83 2.09 -9.42 -1.60
CA GLY A 83 1.44 -10.32 -2.57
C GLY A 83 1.27 -9.79 -4.01
N LEU A 84 1.77 -8.58 -4.29
CA LEU A 84 1.59 -7.83 -5.54
C LEU A 84 0.10 -7.59 -5.86
N ALA A 85 -0.75 -7.41 -4.85
CA ALA A 85 -2.20 -7.37 -5.03
C ALA A 85 -2.65 -6.23 -5.96
N ILE A 86 -2.15 -5.00 -5.73
CA ILE A 86 -2.49 -3.85 -6.58
C ILE A 86 -1.94 -4.06 -7.99
N GLN A 87 -0.69 -4.51 -8.13
CA GLN A 87 -0.10 -4.78 -9.43
C GLN A 87 -0.87 -5.87 -10.22
N ARG A 88 -1.29 -6.96 -9.56
CA ARG A 88 -2.09 -8.02 -10.18
C ARG A 88 -3.43 -7.49 -10.67
N TYR A 89 -4.08 -6.65 -9.88
CA TYR A 89 -5.33 -6.03 -10.27
C TYR A 89 -5.19 -5.07 -11.45
N LEU A 90 -4.22 -4.16 -11.36
CA LEU A 90 -4.02 -3.13 -12.39
C LEU A 90 -3.48 -3.70 -13.69
N SER A 91 -2.63 -4.74 -13.66
CA SER A 91 -2.12 -5.37 -14.88
C SER A 91 -3.25 -5.94 -15.76
N TYR A 92 -4.36 -6.38 -15.16
CA TYR A 92 -5.52 -6.86 -15.91
C TYR A 92 -6.56 -5.76 -16.17
N ALA A 93 -6.93 -4.98 -15.14
CA ALA A 93 -7.99 -3.99 -15.27
C ALA A 93 -7.56 -2.73 -16.04
N TYR A 94 -6.27 -2.39 -15.99
CA TYR A 94 -5.69 -1.20 -16.59
C TYR A 94 -4.28 -1.48 -17.17
N PRO A 95 -4.17 -2.29 -18.23
CA PRO A 95 -2.89 -2.79 -18.74
C PRO A 95 -1.92 -1.70 -19.26
N SER A 96 -2.40 -0.46 -19.43
CA SER A 96 -1.56 0.69 -19.78
C SER A 96 -0.78 1.27 -18.60
N ILE A 97 -1.19 0.99 -17.35
CA ILE A 97 -0.53 1.49 -16.15
C ILE A 97 0.74 0.66 -15.92
N LYS A 98 1.88 1.34 -15.81
CA LYS A 98 3.15 0.72 -15.43
C LYS A 98 3.29 0.75 -13.92
N VAL A 99 3.22 -0.41 -13.29
CA VAL A 99 3.46 -0.56 -11.85
C VAL A 99 4.83 -1.18 -11.65
N THR A 100 5.67 -0.56 -10.82
CA THR A 100 6.94 -1.13 -10.35
C THR A 100 6.85 -1.34 -8.85
N SER A 101 6.95 -2.59 -8.39
CA SER A 101 6.91 -2.92 -6.97
C SER A 101 8.32 -3.16 -6.41
N ILE A 102 8.61 -2.61 -5.23
CA ILE A 102 9.87 -2.83 -4.51
C ILE A 102 9.58 -3.75 -3.32
N GLU A 103 10.27 -4.89 -3.27
CA GLU A 103 10.14 -5.89 -2.20
C GLU A 103 11.53 -6.28 -1.68
N GLY A 104 11.72 -6.23 -0.36
CA GLY A 104 13.01 -6.50 0.27
C GLY A 104 13.32 -7.99 0.40
N SER A 105 12.29 -8.83 0.50
CA SER A 105 12.41 -10.27 0.73
C SER A 105 12.28 -11.06 -0.57
N GLN A 106 13.41 -11.61 -1.03
CA GLN A 106 13.40 -12.56 -2.16
C GLN A 106 12.45 -13.74 -1.90
N LYS A 107 12.36 -14.18 -0.65
CA LYS A 107 11.48 -15.27 -0.27
C LYS A 107 10.00 -14.94 -0.46
N ILE A 108 9.59 -13.71 -0.16
CA ILE A 108 8.21 -13.26 -0.43
C ILE A 108 7.97 -13.26 -1.94
N ILE A 109 8.92 -12.73 -2.73
CA ILE A 109 8.83 -12.74 -4.20
C ILE A 109 8.64 -14.16 -4.73
N ASP A 110 9.49 -15.10 -4.32
CA ASP A 110 9.45 -16.50 -4.78
C ASP A 110 8.14 -17.18 -4.41
N VAL A 111 7.68 -17.03 -3.15
CA VAL A 111 6.42 -17.62 -2.68
C VAL A 111 5.22 -17.00 -3.40
N VAL A 112 5.25 -15.69 -3.65
CA VAL A 112 4.16 -15.01 -4.34
C VAL A 112 4.13 -15.38 -5.82
N ASP A 113 5.29 -15.58 -6.46
CA ASP A 113 5.36 -16.08 -7.83
C ASP A 113 4.82 -17.52 -7.95
N GLU A 114 5.19 -18.41 -7.02
CA GLU A 114 4.77 -19.81 -7.03
C GLU A 114 3.29 -19.99 -6.68
N TYR A 115 2.79 -19.24 -5.69
CA TYR A 115 1.47 -19.49 -5.10
C TYR A 115 0.40 -18.46 -5.47
N PHE A 116 0.67 -17.26 -5.99
CA PHE A 116 -0.43 -16.37 -6.41
C PHE A 116 -0.81 -16.62 -7.89
N PRO A 117 -2.02 -16.23 -8.36
CA PRO A 117 -2.38 -16.31 -9.77
C PRO A 117 -1.40 -15.51 -10.63
N ALA A 118 -0.73 -16.16 -11.57
CA ALA A 118 0.27 -15.55 -12.43
C ALA A 118 -0.26 -14.34 -13.22
N ILE A 119 0.61 -13.35 -13.43
CA ILE A 119 0.38 -12.22 -14.32
C ILE A 119 1.51 -12.14 -15.34
N ASP A 120 1.25 -11.53 -16.49
CA ASP A 120 2.25 -11.37 -17.53
C ASP A 120 3.30 -10.34 -17.10
N GLN A 121 4.56 -10.74 -17.06
CA GLN A 121 5.71 -9.88 -16.78
C GLN A 121 5.56 -9.00 -15.51
N PRO A 122 5.45 -9.61 -14.31
CA PRO A 122 5.43 -8.84 -13.07
C PRO A 122 6.70 -7.98 -12.97
N SER A 123 6.54 -6.69 -12.69
CA SER A 123 7.64 -5.77 -12.43
C SER A 123 7.83 -5.65 -10.92
N VAL A 124 8.72 -6.51 -10.40
CA VAL A 124 9.13 -6.49 -9.00
C VAL A 124 10.65 -6.43 -8.92
N ILE A 125 11.17 -5.52 -8.10
CA ILE A 125 12.61 -5.33 -7.89
C ILE A 125 12.93 -5.75 -6.46
N LYS A 126 13.83 -6.73 -6.33
CA LYS A 126 14.35 -7.16 -5.03
C LYS A 126 15.33 -6.13 -4.48
N GLN A 127 14.86 -5.23 -3.64
CA GLN A 127 15.68 -4.16 -3.04
C GLN A 127 15.06 -3.65 -1.74
N ASP A 128 15.89 -3.15 -0.83
CA ASP A 128 15.41 -2.35 0.31
C ASP A 128 14.75 -1.06 -0.19
N ALA A 129 13.55 -0.77 0.29
CA ALA A 129 12.75 0.35 -0.20
C ALA A 129 13.41 1.71 0.08
N PHE A 130 14.04 1.89 1.24
CA PHE A 130 14.71 3.15 1.59
C PHE A 130 15.92 3.41 0.69
N SER A 131 16.71 2.37 0.44
CA SER A 131 17.85 2.42 -0.49
C SER A 131 17.40 2.71 -1.92
N PHE A 132 16.26 2.15 -2.35
CA PHE A 132 15.66 2.46 -3.65
C PHE A 132 15.25 3.93 -3.74
N ILE A 133 14.59 4.47 -2.71
CA ILE A 133 14.16 5.87 -2.64
C ILE A 133 15.36 6.82 -2.73
N ASP A 134 16.44 6.54 -2.01
CA ASP A 134 17.66 7.36 -2.08
C ASP A 134 18.22 7.39 -3.51
N THR A 135 18.27 6.23 -4.18
CA THR A 135 18.74 6.12 -5.57
C THR A 135 17.80 6.84 -6.55
N ALA A 136 16.48 6.65 -6.39
CA ALA A 136 15.46 7.31 -7.19
C ALA A 136 15.55 8.84 -7.08
N HIS A 137 15.79 9.34 -5.87
CA HIS A 137 15.93 10.76 -5.60
C HIS A 137 17.22 11.33 -6.21
N GLN A 138 18.35 10.61 -6.13
CA GLN A 138 19.60 11.00 -6.80
C GLN A 138 19.44 11.06 -8.33
N ASN A 139 18.68 10.11 -8.89
CA ASN A 139 18.42 10.03 -10.32
C ASN A 139 17.29 10.95 -10.80
N GLN A 140 16.63 11.69 -9.90
CA GLN A 140 15.47 12.53 -10.21
C GLN A 140 14.38 11.78 -10.98
N THR A 141 14.17 10.50 -10.66
CA THR A 141 13.08 9.72 -11.25
C THR A 141 11.75 10.19 -10.66
N HIS A 142 10.71 10.28 -11.47
CA HIS A 142 9.39 10.68 -10.99
C HIS A 142 8.32 9.67 -11.40
N TYR A 143 7.31 9.56 -10.55
CA TYR A 143 6.16 8.68 -10.75
C TYR A 143 4.88 9.51 -10.72
N ASP A 144 3.86 9.09 -11.47
CA ASP A 144 2.55 9.69 -11.28
C ASP A 144 2.10 9.40 -9.86
N TRP A 145 2.11 8.15 -9.43
CA TRP A 145 1.78 7.78 -8.06
C TRP A 145 2.90 7.03 -7.36
N ILE A 146 3.00 7.24 -6.05
CA ILE A 146 3.77 6.40 -5.14
C ILE A 146 2.81 5.87 -4.08
N ILE A 147 2.73 4.55 -3.97
CA ILE A 147 1.97 3.85 -2.94
C ILE A 147 2.99 3.22 -1.99
N SER A 148 2.96 3.59 -0.72
CA SER A 148 3.84 3.05 0.31
C SER A 148 3.04 2.22 1.30
N ASP A 149 3.28 0.91 1.27
CA ASP A 149 2.74 -0.08 2.20
C ASP A 149 3.86 -0.80 2.95
N LEU A 150 4.83 -0.01 3.42
CA LEU A 150 5.97 -0.50 4.17
C LEU A 150 5.57 -0.71 5.62
N PHE A 151 5.43 -1.97 6.03
CA PHE A 151 5.29 -2.33 7.44
C PHE A 151 6.66 -2.39 8.12
N GLN A 152 6.82 -1.62 9.20
CA GLN A 152 7.89 -1.84 10.19
C GLN A 152 7.28 -2.18 11.55
N GLY A 153 6.62 -3.34 11.66
CA GLY A 153 6.09 -3.84 12.93
C GLY A 153 5.04 -2.93 13.58
N ASP A 154 5.00 -2.93 14.92
CA ASP A 154 4.08 -2.14 15.77
C ASP A 154 4.48 -0.65 15.88
N GLU A 155 5.32 -0.13 14.98
CA GLU A 155 5.87 1.21 15.12
C GLU A 155 4.99 2.29 14.47
N SER A 156 4.61 3.27 15.31
CA SER A 156 3.97 4.57 15.00
C SER A 156 4.36 5.14 13.62
N PRO A 157 3.45 5.87 12.93
CA PRO A 157 3.58 6.23 11.53
C PRO A 157 4.99 6.70 11.16
N ILE A 158 5.58 6.00 10.19
CA ILE A 158 6.90 6.24 9.58
C ILE A 158 7.15 7.74 9.31
N LEU A 159 6.08 8.50 9.09
CA LEU A 159 6.10 9.92 8.78
C LEU A 159 6.46 10.82 9.96
N ILE A 160 5.90 10.54 11.15
CA ILE A 160 6.24 11.30 12.36
C ILE A 160 7.69 11.03 12.73
N LYS A 161 8.15 9.77 12.55
CA LYS A 161 9.51 9.35 12.88
C LYS A 161 10.54 9.70 11.80
N ASN A 162 10.14 9.89 10.55
CA ASN A 162 11.06 10.09 9.41
C ASN A 162 10.54 11.12 8.40
N GLN A 163 10.53 12.39 8.81
CA GLN A 163 10.15 13.54 7.97
C GLN A 163 11.00 13.65 6.68
N ARG A 164 12.28 13.24 6.75
CA ARG A 164 13.18 13.23 5.58
C ARG A 164 12.66 12.30 4.49
N LEU A 165 12.33 11.06 4.86
CA LEU A 165 11.78 10.09 3.93
C LEU A 165 10.50 10.60 3.28
N PHE A 166 9.60 11.19 4.06
CA PHE A 166 8.36 11.71 3.52
C PHE A 166 8.59 12.80 2.49
N LYS A 167 9.52 13.72 2.78
CA LYS A 167 9.91 14.76 1.82
C LYS A 167 10.51 14.17 0.54
N GLN A 168 11.37 13.15 0.66
CA GLN A 168 11.93 12.45 -0.50
C GLN A 168 10.83 11.81 -1.36
N LEU A 169 9.89 11.09 -0.74
CA LEU A 169 8.75 10.50 -1.44
C LEU A 169 7.88 11.56 -2.13
N TYR A 170 7.61 12.66 -1.44
CA TYR A 170 6.84 13.77 -2.02
C TYR A 170 7.58 14.45 -3.18
N ASP A 171 8.90 14.52 -3.16
CA ASP A 171 9.67 15.09 -4.27
C ASP A 171 9.64 14.19 -5.50
N LEU A 172 9.57 12.87 -5.31
CA LEU A 172 9.48 11.86 -6.39
C LEU A 172 8.11 11.79 -7.09
N ILE A 173 7.05 12.41 -6.56
CA ILE A 173 5.76 12.46 -7.28
C ILE A 173 5.73 13.57 -8.33
N ASN A 174 5.15 13.29 -9.50
CA ASN A 174 4.89 14.27 -10.55
C ASN A 174 3.98 15.41 -10.05
N PRO A 175 3.96 16.60 -10.72
CA PRO A 175 3.10 17.72 -10.34
C PRO A 175 1.60 17.40 -10.26
N ASN A 176 1.12 16.42 -11.05
CA ASN A 176 -0.27 15.95 -10.97
C ASN A 176 -0.37 14.58 -10.29
N GLY A 177 0.58 14.28 -9.42
CA GLY A 177 0.79 12.98 -8.81
C GLY A 177 0.22 12.83 -7.42
N TRP A 178 0.22 11.59 -6.93
CA TRP A 178 -0.28 11.22 -5.61
C TRP A 178 0.78 10.44 -4.84
N LEU A 179 1.02 10.87 -3.60
CA LEU A 179 1.70 10.09 -2.60
C LEU A 179 0.64 9.49 -1.67
N ILE A 180 0.57 8.17 -1.62
CA ILE A 180 -0.42 7.40 -0.87
C ILE A 180 0.36 6.51 0.10
N ILE A 181 0.08 6.61 1.39
CA ILE A 181 0.83 5.88 2.42
C ILE A 181 -0.16 5.18 3.34
N ASN A 182 0.01 3.87 3.48
CA ASN A 182 -0.67 3.09 4.50
C ASN A 182 0.08 3.24 5.83
N CYS A 183 -0.63 3.65 6.87
CA CYS A 183 -0.08 3.77 8.22
C CYS A 183 -0.96 2.99 9.20
N LEU A 184 -0.36 2.36 10.20
CA LEU A 184 -1.09 1.86 11.37
C LEU A 184 -1.11 2.97 12.42
N ILE A 185 -2.30 3.37 12.84
CA ILE A 185 -2.49 4.41 13.85
C ILE A 185 -3.45 3.87 14.92
N ASP A 186 -3.03 3.97 16.18
CA ASP A 186 -3.71 3.33 17.31
C ASP A 186 -4.75 4.22 18.00
N ASN A 187 -4.61 5.54 17.86
CA ASN A 187 -5.44 6.52 18.56
C ASN A 187 -5.65 7.79 17.73
N ASP A 188 -6.69 8.55 18.06
CA ASP A 188 -7.03 9.78 17.34
C ASP A 188 -6.01 10.92 17.59
N GLU A 189 -5.23 10.89 18.69
CA GLU A 189 -4.19 11.90 18.96
C GLU A 189 -3.07 11.85 17.92
N GLU A 190 -2.62 10.65 17.55
CA GLU A 190 -1.64 10.46 16.47
C GLU A 190 -2.18 10.91 15.11
N VAL A 191 -3.47 10.73 14.85
CA VAL A 191 -4.12 11.26 13.63
C VAL A 191 -4.06 12.78 13.60
N MET A 192 -4.37 13.44 14.72
CA MET A 192 -4.31 14.91 14.82
C MET A 192 -2.88 15.42 14.62
N LEU A 193 -1.88 14.81 15.28
CA LEU A 193 -0.46 15.18 15.12
C LEU A 193 0.02 15.02 13.67
N LEU A 194 -0.40 13.95 13.00
CA LEU A 194 -0.09 13.73 11.59
C LEU A 194 -0.77 14.80 10.70
N GLY A 195 -2.04 15.13 10.96
CA GLY A 195 -2.74 16.21 10.28
C GLY A 195 -2.03 17.56 10.41
N ASP A 196 -1.63 17.93 11.63
CA ASP A 196 -0.90 19.17 11.90
C ASP A 196 0.45 19.22 11.20
N TYR A 197 1.19 18.11 11.18
CA TYR A 197 2.44 18.01 10.42
C TYR A 197 2.22 18.24 8.92
N LEU A 198 1.19 17.64 8.33
CA LEU A 198 0.89 17.78 6.91
C LEU A 198 0.54 19.23 6.54
N LYS A 199 -0.26 19.90 7.38
CA LYS A 199 -0.61 21.33 7.23
C LYS A 199 0.64 22.22 7.26
N GLN A 200 1.62 21.90 8.11
CA GLN A 200 2.85 22.68 8.24
C GLN A 200 3.84 22.40 7.10
N ALA A 201 3.90 21.16 6.63
CA ALA A 201 4.90 20.72 5.67
C ALA A 201 4.48 20.93 4.20
N PHE A 202 3.18 20.99 3.91
CA PHE A 202 2.66 21.05 2.54
C PHE A 202 1.55 22.09 2.39
N ASN A 203 1.62 22.84 1.30
CA ASN A 203 0.63 23.87 0.95
C ASN A 203 -0.58 23.32 0.19
N TYR A 204 -0.60 22.01 -0.11
CA TYR A 204 -1.67 21.35 -0.84
C TYR A 204 -2.60 20.59 0.09
N LYS A 205 -3.83 20.35 -0.39
CA LYS A 205 -4.82 19.58 0.36
C LYS A 205 -4.35 18.15 0.56
N HIS A 206 -4.46 17.69 1.80
CA HIS A 206 -4.02 16.38 2.26
C HIS A 206 -5.18 15.66 2.94
N TYR A 207 -5.09 14.34 2.95
CA TYR A 207 -6.20 13.47 3.36
C TYR A 207 -5.72 12.38 4.29
N ILE A 208 -6.48 12.10 5.34
CA ILE A 208 -6.30 10.90 6.17
C ILE A 208 -7.63 10.18 6.23
N PHE A 209 -7.70 8.99 5.65
CA PHE A 209 -8.89 8.15 5.68
C PHE A 209 -8.67 6.94 6.56
N ALA A 210 -9.46 6.82 7.63
CA ALA A 210 -9.49 5.62 8.45
C ALA A 210 -10.12 4.46 7.68
N VAL A 211 -9.52 3.28 7.74
CA VAL A 211 -10.05 2.08 7.11
C VAL A 211 -10.99 1.39 8.12
N PRO A 212 -12.27 1.15 7.79
CA PRO A 212 -13.23 0.59 8.73
C PRO A 212 -12.77 -0.74 9.34
N ASN A 213 -12.89 -0.87 10.66
CA ASN A 213 -12.51 -2.05 11.44
C ASN A 213 -11.03 -2.46 11.34
N MET A 214 -10.13 -1.53 10.98
CA MET A 214 -8.69 -1.75 10.90
C MET A 214 -7.95 -0.59 11.57
N GLN A 215 -6.70 -0.81 11.98
CA GLN A 215 -5.80 0.26 12.41
C GLN A 215 -5.25 1.09 11.24
N ASN A 216 -5.46 0.60 10.01
CA ASN A 216 -4.99 1.25 8.79
C ASN A 216 -5.64 2.63 8.63
N HIS A 217 -4.79 3.63 8.41
CA HIS A 217 -5.15 4.96 7.98
C HIS A 217 -4.38 5.24 6.70
N ILE A 218 -5.09 5.62 5.64
CA ILE A 218 -4.49 5.96 4.38
C ILE A 218 -4.27 7.47 4.34
N LEU A 219 -3.02 7.86 4.41
CA LEU A 219 -2.60 9.22 4.09
C LEU A 219 -2.53 9.39 2.58
N MET A 220 -3.06 10.50 2.09
CA MET A 220 -2.87 10.93 0.71
C MET A 220 -2.43 12.39 0.65
N VAL A 221 -1.38 12.65 -0.11
CA VAL A 221 -0.92 14.00 -0.45
C VAL A 221 -0.75 14.09 -1.97
N ASN A 222 -1.10 15.23 -2.53
CA ASN A 222 -0.95 15.50 -3.95
C ASN A 222 -0.37 16.90 -4.18
N LYS A 223 0.04 17.19 -5.42
CA LYS A 223 0.58 18.48 -5.87
C LYS A 223 -0.43 19.26 -6.75
N ILE A 224 -1.72 18.95 -6.64
CA ILE A 224 -2.76 19.43 -7.55
C ILE A 224 -3.47 20.63 -6.92
N GLU A 225 -3.46 21.76 -7.62
CA GLU A 225 -4.24 22.94 -7.23
C GLU A 225 -5.74 22.63 -7.35
N ASP A 226 -6.50 22.96 -6.31
CA ASP A 226 -7.97 22.86 -6.26
C ASP A 226 -8.60 21.46 -6.38
N PHE A 227 -7.84 20.38 -6.17
CA PHE A 227 -8.45 19.05 -6.06
C PHE A 227 -9.19 18.86 -4.74
N SER A 228 -10.43 18.37 -4.82
CA SER A 228 -11.18 17.84 -3.68
C SER A 228 -11.93 16.57 -4.11
N PHE A 229 -12.02 15.60 -3.22
CA PHE A 229 -12.93 14.48 -3.40
C PHE A 229 -14.40 14.97 -3.37
N PRO A 230 -15.35 14.16 -3.84
CA PRO A 230 -16.78 14.41 -3.61
C PRO A 230 -17.08 14.67 -2.12
N GLU A 231 -18.08 15.51 -1.85
CA GLU A 231 -18.39 16.00 -0.50
C GLU A 231 -18.62 14.86 0.50
N ASP A 232 -19.28 13.77 0.06
CA ASP A 232 -19.55 12.57 0.85
C ASP A 232 -18.28 11.80 1.24
N ILE A 233 -17.22 11.87 0.43
CA ILE A 233 -15.90 11.31 0.76
C ILE A 233 -15.13 12.27 1.67
N GLU A 234 -15.19 13.58 1.40
CA GLU A 234 -14.53 14.61 2.19
C GLU A 234 -15.01 14.65 3.64
N LEU A 235 -16.25 14.23 3.93
CA LEU A 235 -16.75 14.07 5.30
C LEU A 235 -15.90 13.11 6.14
N TRP A 236 -15.26 12.12 5.51
CA TRP A 236 -14.43 11.12 6.18
C TRP A 236 -12.95 11.50 6.25
N ASN A 237 -12.55 12.64 5.70
CA ASN A 237 -11.18 13.11 5.81
C ASN A 237 -10.89 13.59 7.24
N LYS A 238 -10.06 12.83 7.96
CA LYS A 238 -9.62 13.12 9.33
C LYS A 238 -8.46 14.12 9.43
N ALA A 239 -7.89 14.57 8.32
CA ALA A 239 -6.78 15.52 8.35
C ALA A 239 -7.19 16.98 8.58
N LYS A 240 -8.50 17.23 8.75
CA LYS A 240 -9.08 18.57 8.95
C LYS A 240 -8.64 19.24 10.24
#